data_AF-A0A967DJ76-F1
#
_entry.id   AF-A0A967DJ76-F1
#
_cell.length_a   1.000
_cell.length_b   1.000
_cell.length_c   1.000
_cell.angle_alpha   90.00
_cell.angle_beta   90.00
_cell.angle_gamma   90.00
#
_symmetry.space_group_name_H-M   'P 1'
#
loop_
_entity.id
_entity.type
_entity.pdbx_description
1 polymer ?
#
loop_
_entity_poly.entity_id
_entity_poly.type
_entity_poly.pdbx_seq_one_letter_code
_entity_poly.pdbx_strand_id
1 'polypeptide(L)'
;MSALARGIWYVAARRPVPPTVVRVGVDDSPPVYTFGPDGKVSGLAVDIPNEAARRKNIRLEWHPNQDIPLDQMLSSGRVQM
;
A
#
# COMPACT_ATOMS: atom_id res chain seq x y z
N MET A 1 -0.38 -39.23 23.16
CA MET A 1 0.07 -37.91 22.66
C MET A 1 -1.09 -36.93 22.79
N SER A 2 -0.99 -35.98 23.73
CA SER A 2 -2.08 -35.11 24.19
C SER A 2 -2.55 -34.10 23.13
N ALA A 3 -3.87 -33.83 23.06
CA ALA A 3 -4.50 -32.86 22.15
C ALA A 3 -3.95 -31.41 22.34
N LEU A 4 -3.45 -31.08 23.54
CA LEU A 4 -2.85 -29.79 23.84
C LEU A 4 -1.57 -29.53 23.03
N ALA A 5 -0.77 -30.57 22.79
CA ALA A 5 0.45 -30.45 21.99
C ALA A 5 0.15 -30.12 20.52
N ARG A 6 -1.00 -30.57 20.00
CA ARG A 6 -1.45 -30.25 18.62
C ARG A 6 -1.96 -28.82 18.51
N GLY A 7 -2.67 -28.31 19.53
CA GLY A 7 -3.16 -26.93 19.56
C GLY A 7 -2.04 -25.90 19.55
N ILE A 8 -0.98 -26.13 20.32
CA ILE A 8 0.20 -25.25 20.38
C ILE A 8 0.94 -25.22 19.03
N TRP A 9 1.10 -26.38 18.37
CA TRP A 9 1.68 -26.45 17.02
C TRP A 9 0.84 -25.72 15.96
N TYR A 10 -0.49 -25.80 16.04
CA TYR A 10 -1.38 -25.17 15.06
C TYR A 10 -1.36 -23.63 15.12
N VAL A 11 -1.21 -23.06 16.30
CA VAL A 11 -1.06 -21.60 16.50
C VAL A 11 0.35 -21.14 16.14
N ALA A 12 1.38 -21.89 16.53
CA ALA A 12 2.78 -21.55 16.23
C ALA A 12 3.13 -21.62 14.72
N ALA A 13 2.39 -22.41 13.94
CA ALA A 13 2.62 -22.57 12.51
C ALA A 13 2.06 -21.42 11.63
N ARG A 14 1.21 -20.54 12.18
CA ARG A 14 0.64 -19.41 11.43
C ARG A 14 1.60 -18.22 11.43
N ARG A 15 2.55 -18.21 10.49
CA ARG A 15 3.34 -17.01 10.20
C ARG A 15 2.44 -15.95 9.56
N PRO A 16 2.49 -14.67 10.00
CA PRO A 16 1.81 -13.59 9.31
C PRO A 16 2.28 -13.52 7.86
N VAL A 17 1.35 -13.45 6.90
CA VAL A 17 1.69 -13.23 5.50
C VAL A 17 2.07 -11.75 5.36
N PRO A 18 3.30 -11.42 4.90
CA PRO A 18 3.67 -10.04 4.66
C PRO A 18 2.71 -9.38 3.66
N PRO A 19 2.41 -8.08 3.82
CA PRO A 19 1.52 -7.41 2.89
C PRO A 19 2.17 -7.31 1.50
N THR A 20 1.36 -7.42 0.45
CA THR A 20 1.79 -7.07 -0.90
C THR A 20 1.94 -5.55 -0.99
N VAL A 21 3.09 -5.07 -1.44
CA VAL A 21 3.34 -3.64 -1.61
C VAL A 21 3.06 -3.23 -3.05
N VAL A 22 2.24 -2.19 -3.22
CA VAL A 22 1.89 -1.60 -4.53
C VAL A 22 2.23 -0.12 -4.50
N ARG A 23 3.09 0.31 -5.42
CA ARG A 23 3.49 1.71 -5.59
C ARG A 23 2.49 2.41 -6.49
N VAL A 24 1.94 3.52 -6.02
CA VAL A 24 0.93 4.34 -6.71
C VAL A 24 1.56 5.69 -7.02
N GLY A 25 1.60 6.07 -8.28
CA GLY A 25 2.03 7.39 -8.70
C GLY A 25 0.92 8.40 -8.49
N VAL A 26 1.29 9.61 -8.10
CA VAL A 26 0.33 10.71 -7.95
C VAL A 26 0.91 11.99 -8.51
N ASP A 27 0.04 12.80 -9.11
CA ASP A 27 0.35 14.14 -9.58
C ASP A 27 -0.30 15.21 -8.69
N ASP A 28 0.24 16.43 -8.78
CA ASP A 28 -0.40 17.57 -8.15
C ASP A 28 -1.67 17.96 -8.92
N SER A 29 -2.77 17.32 -8.55
CA SER A 29 -4.12 17.55 -9.09
C SER A 29 -5.08 18.06 -8.00
N PRO A 30 -4.96 19.31 -7.51
CA PRO A 30 -5.97 19.89 -6.63
C PRO A 30 -7.35 19.95 -7.32
N PRO A 31 -8.46 19.64 -6.62
CA PRO A 31 -8.61 19.38 -5.19
C PRO A 31 -8.57 17.88 -4.82
N VAL A 32 -8.14 17.00 -5.73
CA VAL A 32 -8.25 15.54 -5.58
C VAL A 32 -7.25 14.99 -4.56
N TYR A 33 -6.05 15.56 -4.53
CA TYR A 33 -4.98 15.23 -3.61
C TYR A 33 -4.52 16.46 -2.83
N THR A 34 -4.07 16.23 -1.60
CA THR A 34 -3.40 17.23 -0.79
C THR A 34 -2.02 16.73 -0.40
N PHE A 35 -0.99 17.49 -0.78
CA PHE A 35 0.39 17.22 -0.41
C PHE A 35 0.72 17.93 0.90
N GLY A 36 1.08 17.14 1.91
CA GLY A 36 1.62 17.64 3.16
C GLY A 36 3.03 18.20 2.97
N PRO A 37 3.52 19.06 3.89
CA PRO A 37 4.88 19.60 3.84
C PRO A 37 6.00 18.56 3.87
N ASP A 38 5.68 17.33 4.31
CA ASP A 38 6.56 16.17 4.35
C ASP A 38 6.51 15.32 3.06
N GLY A 39 5.81 15.80 2.02
CA GLY A 39 5.63 15.09 0.75
C GLY A 39 4.62 13.95 0.82
N LYS A 40 3.91 13.77 1.94
CA LYS A 40 2.84 12.78 2.04
C LYS A 40 1.59 13.24 1.33
N VAL A 41 0.90 12.28 0.72
CA VAL A 41 -0.34 12.48 0.00
C VAL A 41 -1.49 12.14 0.94
N SER A 42 -2.51 12.99 1.00
CA SER A 42 -3.67 12.83 1.87
C SER A 42 -4.96 13.27 1.18
N GLY A 43 -6.11 12.79 1.68
CA GLY A 43 -7.43 13.08 1.15
C GLY A 43 -8.22 11.82 0.85
N LEU A 44 -9.49 11.97 0.46
CA LEU A 44 -10.39 10.85 0.19
C LEU A 44 -9.88 9.91 -0.92
N ALA A 45 -9.18 10.45 -1.91
CA ALA A 45 -8.54 9.69 -2.98
C ALA A 45 -7.38 8.79 -2.49
N VAL A 46 -6.87 9.04 -1.27
CA VAL A 46 -5.84 8.21 -0.59
C VAL A 46 -6.50 7.27 0.42
N ASP A 47 -7.42 7.78 1.24
CA ASP A 47 -7.98 7.05 2.37
C ASP A 47 -8.85 5.86 1.94
N ILE A 48 -9.69 6.07 0.91
CA ILE A 48 -10.59 5.01 0.42
C ILE A 48 -9.80 3.84 -0.19
N PRO A 49 -8.84 4.07 -1.12
CA PRO A 49 -8.00 2.97 -1.63
C PRO A 49 -7.15 2.32 -0.56
N ASN A 50 -6.59 3.07 0.39
CA ASN A 50 -5.82 2.51 1.49
C ASN A 50 -6.66 1.55 2.35
N GLU A 51 -7.89 1.93 2.70
CA GLU A 51 -8.78 1.06 3.48
C GLU A 51 -9.20 -0.18 2.68
N ALA A 52 -9.47 -0.04 1.38
CA ALA A 52 -9.77 -1.16 0.51
C ALA A 52 -8.57 -2.14 0.40
N ALA A 53 -7.35 -1.61 0.22
CA ALA A 53 -6.11 -2.38 0.16
C ALA A 53 -5.80 -3.09 1.48
N ARG A 54 -5.98 -2.40 2.62
CA ARG A 54 -5.76 -2.95 3.96
C ARG A 54 -6.62 -4.21 4.20
N ARG A 55 -7.89 -4.20 3.76
CA ARG A 55 -8.80 -5.37 3.85
C ARG A 55 -8.32 -6.58 3.04
N LYS A 56 -7.38 -6.38 2.13
CA LYS A 56 -6.78 -7.42 1.28
C LYS A 56 -5.31 -7.71 1.63
N ASN A 57 -4.81 -7.20 2.77
CA ASN A 57 -3.40 -7.32 3.14
C ASN A 57 -2.45 -6.71 2.09
N ILE A 58 -2.85 -5.58 1.49
CA ILE A 58 -2.05 -4.80 0.55
C ILE A 58 -1.65 -3.48 1.22
N ARG A 59 -0.40 -3.06 1.03
CA ARG A 59 0.12 -1.74 1.41
C ARG A 59 0.30 -0.91 0.15
N LEU A 60 -0.42 0.20 0.05
CA LEU A 60 -0.18 1.20 -1.00
C LEU A 60 0.93 2.16 -0.56
N GLU A 61 1.88 2.40 -1.45
CA GLU A 61 2.95 3.39 -1.28
C GLU A 61 2.77 4.49 -2.31
N TRP A 62 2.47 5.69 -1.84
CA TRP A 62 2.16 6.83 -2.70
C TRP A 62 3.44 7.58 -3.07
N HIS A 63 3.70 7.73 -4.37
CA HIS A 63 4.89 8.35 -4.94
C HIS A 63 4.52 9.59 -5.75
N PRO A 64 4.81 10.80 -5.23
CA PRO A 64 4.64 12.04 -5.98
C PRO A 64 5.50 12.08 -7.25
N ASN A 65 4.99 12.71 -8.31
CA ASN A 65 5.68 12.94 -9.57
C ASN A 65 6.70 14.09 -9.47
N GLN A 66 7.79 13.91 -8.71
CA GLN A 66 8.73 15.01 -8.46
C GLN A 66 9.48 15.49 -9.73
N ASP A 67 9.84 14.57 -10.63
CA ASP A 67 10.76 14.87 -11.73
C ASP A 67 10.37 14.28 -13.11
N ILE A 68 9.40 13.37 -13.15
CA ILE A 68 9.01 12.65 -14.38
C ILE A 68 7.49 12.52 -14.50
N PRO A 69 6.92 12.54 -15.73
CA PRO A 69 5.49 12.34 -15.94
C PRO A 69 4.98 10.98 -15.42
N LEU A 70 3.72 10.93 -15.01
CA LEU A 70 3.09 9.72 -14.44
C LEU A 70 3.14 8.54 -15.42
N ASP A 71 2.88 8.79 -16.71
CA ASP A 71 2.99 7.77 -17.77
C ASP A 71 4.38 7.12 -17.82
N GLN A 72 5.44 7.92 -17.61
CA GLN A 72 6.81 7.44 -17.56
C GLN A 72 7.09 6.65 -16.27
N MET A 73 6.51 7.06 -15.13
CA MET A 73 6.60 6.30 -13.88
C MET A 73 5.96 4.91 -14.03
N LEU A 74 4.83 4.84 -14.72
CA LEU A 74 4.12 3.59 -15.00
C LEU A 74 4.90 2.72 -15.98
N SER A 75 5.31 3.28 -17.12
CA SER A 75 6.00 2.52 -18.18
C SER A 75 7.37 2.00 -17.74
N SER A 76 8.04 2.67 -16.80
CA SER A 76 9.32 2.26 -16.23
C SER A 76 9.19 1.24 -15.08
N GLY A 77 7.97 0.97 -14.59
CA GLY A 77 7.74 0.12 -13.41
C GLY A 77 8.12 0.77 -12.07
N ARG A 78 8.39 2.09 -12.07
CA ARG A 78 8.58 2.87 -10.83
C ARG A 78 7.32 2.83 -9.97
N VAL A 79 6.14 2.81 -10.60
CA VAL A 79 4.84 2.57 -9.97
C VAL A 79 4.08 1.47 -10.71
N GLN A 80 3.07 0.90 -10.06
CA GLN A 80 2.15 -0.10 -10.65
C GLN A 80 0.77 0.50 -10.96
N MET A 81 0.44 1.63 -10.34
CA MET A 81 -0.78 2.40 -10.54
C MET A 81 -0.46 3.87 -10.64
#